data_AF-A0A2E8VHT1-F1
#
_entry.id   AF-A0A2E8VHT1-F1
#
_cell.length_a   1.000
_cell.length_b   1.000
_cell.length_c   1.000
_cell.angle_alpha   90.00
_cell.angle_beta   90.00
_cell.angle_gamma   90.00
#
_symmetry.space_group_name_H-M   'P 1'
#
loop_
_entity.id
_entity.type
_entity.pdbx_description
1 polymer ?
#
loop_
_entity_poly.entity_id
_entity_poly.type
_entity_poly.pdbx_seq_one_letter_code
_entity_poly.pdbx_strand_id
1 'polypeptide(L)'
;MFENDCLGHLIFNWTSDARLERYEIHGREISVYLEGINKGVVFCDGERFELAQGSSGTEEEDRYFIDRVKDGGVIEAPACSLGEAVKTMELGEAILAGLRE
;
A
#
# COMPACT_ATOMS: atom_id res chain seq x y z
N MET A 1 0.05 17.97 -1.18
CA MET A 1 -0.58 16.98 -2.09
C MET A 1 0.52 16.20 -2.80
N PHE A 2 0.24 15.05 -3.41
CA PHE A 2 1.20 14.40 -4.30
C PHE A 2 1.30 15.15 -5.64
N GLU A 3 2.39 14.94 -6.39
CA GLU A 3 2.65 15.60 -7.67
C GLU A 3 1.58 15.34 -8.74
N ASN A 4 0.82 14.27 -8.60
CA ASN A 4 -0.28 13.87 -9.48
C ASN A 4 -1.65 14.32 -8.97
N ASP A 5 -1.70 15.29 -8.05
CA ASP A 5 -2.89 15.82 -7.39
C ASP A 5 -3.65 14.81 -6.52
N CYS A 6 -3.08 13.62 -6.26
CA CYS A 6 -3.66 12.71 -5.28
C CYS A 6 -3.46 13.25 -3.84
N LEU A 7 -4.43 12.93 -2.99
CA LEU A 7 -4.38 13.18 -1.56
C LEU A 7 -4.21 11.86 -0.80
N GLY A 8 -3.21 11.78 0.07
CA GLY A 8 -3.08 10.72 1.06
C GLY A 8 -3.52 11.20 2.44
N HIS A 9 -4.39 10.44 3.10
CA HIS A 9 -4.75 10.66 4.50
C HIS A 9 -4.40 9.40 5.30
N LEU A 10 -3.47 9.54 6.23
CA LEU A 10 -2.91 8.44 7.00
C LEU A 10 -3.24 8.65 8.48
N ILE A 11 -3.83 7.64 9.12
CA ILE A 11 -4.20 7.67 10.54
C ILE A 11 -3.49 6.51 11.24
N PHE A 12 -2.69 6.82 12.26
CA PHE A 12 -2.01 5.84 13.10
C PHE A 12 -2.31 6.10 14.57
N ASN A 13 -2.68 5.04 15.30
CA ASN A 13 -2.92 5.10 16.74
C ASN A 13 -2.48 3.78 17.39
N TRP A 14 -1.75 3.88 18.51
CA TRP A 14 -1.31 2.73 19.31
C TRP A 14 -2.18 2.47 20.54
N THR A 15 -3.17 3.33 20.80
CA THR A 15 -3.97 3.34 22.04
C THR A 15 -5.44 2.93 21.83
N SER A 16 -5.80 2.47 20.63
CA SER A 16 -7.14 1.92 20.40
C SER A 16 -7.36 0.62 21.18
N ASP A 17 -8.61 0.33 21.50
CA ASP A 17 -9.04 -0.88 22.21
C ASP A 17 -9.03 -2.14 21.31
N ALA A 18 -8.95 -1.95 19.99
CA ALA A 18 -8.84 -3.01 18.99
C ALA A 18 -7.90 -2.60 17.84
N ARG A 19 -7.42 -3.59 17.08
CA ARG A 19 -6.72 -3.39 15.81
C ARG A 19 -7.74 -2.98 14.75
N LEU A 20 -7.64 -1.74 14.28
CA LEU A 20 -8.35 -1.28 13.09
C LEU A 20 -7.33 -1.09 11.98
N GLU A 21 -7.46 -1.90 10.93
CA GLU A 21 -6.68 -1.77 9.71
C GLU A 21 -7.65 -1.56 8.56
N ARG A 22 -7.63 -0.38 7.96
CA ARG A 22 -8.56 0.00 6.89
C ARG A 22 -7.83 0.83 5.86
N TYR A 23 -8.10 0.53 4.59
CA TYR A 23 -7.63 1.31 3.46
C TYR A 23 -8.82 1.64 2.56
N GLU A 24 -8.87 2.90 2.13
CA GLU A 24 -9.87 3.40 1.21
C GLU A 24 -9.13 4.08 0.06
N ILE A 25 -9.36 3.59 -1.16
CA ILE A 25 -8.68 4.07 -2.37
C ILE A 25 -9.74 4.47 -3.38
N HIS A 26 -9.71 5.73 -3.79
CA HIS A 26 -10.71 6.29 -4.71
C HIS A 26 -10.03 6.80 -5.97
N GLY A 27 -10.57 6.36 -7.10
CA GLY A 27 -10.24 6.87 -8.42
C GLY A 27 -11.49 7.35 -9.14
N ARG A 28 -11.33 7.79 -10.38
CA ARG A 28 -12.48 8.10 -11.24
C ARG A 28 -13.29 6.82 -11.46
N GLU A 29 -14.55 6.83 -11.05
CA GLU A 29 -15.52 5.73 -11.25
C GLU A 29 -15.16 4.40 -10.57
N ILE A 30 -14.17 4.40 -9.66
CA ILE A 30 -13.76 3.22 -8.90
C ILE A 30 -13.49 3.56 -7.44
N SER A 31 -13.87 2.67 -6.54
CA SER A 31 -13.53 2.76 -5.12
C SER A 31 -13.23 1.39 -4.55
N VAL A 32 -12.15 1.30 -3.78
CA VAL A 32 -11.71 0.08 -3.11
C VAL A 32 -11.75 0.31 -1.61
N TYR A 33 -12.39 -0.60 -0.90
CA TYR A 33 -12.45 -0.64 0.55
C TYR A 33 -11.81 -1.93 1.02
N LEU A 34 -10.77 -1.81 1.84
CA LEU A 34 -10.08 -2.94 2.47
C LEU A 34 -10.29 -2.83 3.98
N GLU A 35 -10.79 -3.89 4.60
CA GLU A 35 -11.00 -3.96 6.05
C GLU A 35 -10.30 -5.19 6.64
N GLY A 36 -9.29 -4.92 7.47
CA GLY A 36 -8.35 -5.91 7.97
C GLY A 36 -7.54 -6.54 6.84
N ILE A 37 -7.02 -7.74 7.11
CA ILE A 37 -6.32 -8.59 6.13
C ILE A 37 -7.26 -9.53 5.36
N ASN A 38 -8.58 -9.49 5.64
CA ASN A 38 -9.51 -10.56 5.28
C ASN A 38 -10.63 -10.14 4.32
N LYS A 39 -10.90 -8.83 4.16
CA LYS A 39 -12.04 -8.36 3.38
C LYS A 39 -11.63 -7.21 2.48
N GLY A 40 -11.96 -7.34 1.19
CA GLY A 40 -11.83 -6.29 0.21
C GLY A 40 -13.09 -6.20 -0.64
N VAL A 41 -13.54 -4.99 -0.90
CA VAL A 41 -14.69 -4.72 -1.77
C VAL A 41 -14.30 -3.65 -2.78
N VAL A 42 -14.59 -3.91 -4.05
CA VAL A 42 -14.42 -2.96 -5.15
C VAL A 42 -15.79 -2.54 -5.65
N PHE A 43 -15.98 -1.23 -5.80
CA PHE A 43 -17.08 -0.64 -6.54
C PHE A 43 -16.54 -0.08 -7.84
N CYS A 44 -17.01 -0.59 -8.97
CA CYS A 44 -16.59 -0.18 -10.32
C CYS A 44 -17.77 -0.41 -11.28
N ASP A 45 -17.96 0.46 -12.27
CA ASP A 45 -18.99 0.32 -13.31
C ASP A 45 -20.44 0.17 -12.77
N GLY A 46 -20.71 0.71 -11.59
CA GLY A 46 -22.01 0.58 -10.91
C GLY A 46 -22.24 -0.77 -10.23
N GLU A 47 -21.25 -1.66 -10.23
CA GLU A 47 -21.30 -2.99 -9.62
C GLU A 47 -20.42 -3.08 -8.35
N ARG A 48 -20.68 -4.13 -7.55
CA ARG A 48 -19.93 -4.45 -6.33
C ARG A 48 -19.27 -5.83 -6.48
N PHE A 49 -17.95 -5.86 -6.31
CA PHE A 49 -17.13 -7.07 -6.37
C PHE A 49 -16.49 -7.34 -5.01
N GLU A 50 -16.57 -8.57 -4.52
CA GLU A 50 -15.78 -9.00 -3.37
C GLU A 50 -14.43 -9.50 -3.87
N LEU A 51 -13.35 -8.97 -3.29
CA LEU A 51 -12.01 -9.45 -3.60
C LEU A 51 -11.81 -10.81 -2.94
N ALA A 52 -11.37 -11.78 -3.75
CA ALA A 52 -10.94 -13.07 -3.24
C ALA A 52 -9.74 -12.87 -2.29
N GLN A 53 -9.68 -13.70 -1.26
CA GLN A 53 -8.55 -13.70 -0.36
C GLN A 53 -7.29 -14.17 -1.12
N GLY A 54 -6.27 -13.31 -1.15
CA GLY A 54 -4.94 -13.64 -1.68
C GLY A 54 -4.05 -14.33 -0.65
N SER A 55 -2.79 -14.50 -1.00
CA SER A 55 -1.74 -14.88 -0.04
C SER A 55 -1.33 -13.70 0.85
N SER A 56 -0.52 -13.97 1.87
CA SER A 56 0.01 -12.94 2.78
C SER A 56 1.15 -12.12 2.18
N GLY A 57 1.63 -12.45 0.98
CA GLY A 57 2.68 -11.72 0.25
C GLY A 57 4.12 -12.01 0.69
N THR A 58 4.35 -12.33 1.97
CA THR A 58 5.71 -12.51 2.51
C THR A 58 6.50 -13.63 1.81
N GLU A 59 5.89 -14.80 1.59
CA GLU A 59 6.59 -15.91 0.93
C GLU A 59 6.87 -15.59 -0.55
N GLU A 60 5.98 -14.85 -1.20
CA GLU A 60 6.17 -14.35 -2.57
C GLU A 60 7.29 -13.31 -2.66
N GLU A 61 7.35 -12.38 -1.71
CA GLU A 61 8.41 -11.37 -1.59
C GLU A 61 9.78 -12.03 -1.40
N ASP A 62 9.89 -12.96 -0.45
CA ASP A 62 11.14 -13.68 -0.17
C ASP A 62 11.63 -14.47 -1.38
N ARG A 63 10.72 -15.22 -2.02
CA ARG A 63 11.05 -15.98 -3.23
C ARG A 63 11.49 -15.07 -4.37
N TYR A 64 10.76 -13.98 -4.61
CA TYR A 64 11.12 -13.01 -5.64
C TYR A 64 12.52 -12.43 -5.41
N PHE A 65 12.83 -12.04 -4.17
CA PHE A 65 14.15 -11.53 -3.80
C PHE A 65 15.26 -12.57 -4.09
N ILE A 66 15.07 -13.81 -3.63
CA ILE A 66 16.03 -14.90 -3.83
C ILE A 66 16.27 -15.16 -5.32
N ASP A 67 15.22 -15.17 -6.14
CA ASP A 67 15.32 -15.42 -7.57
C ASP A 67 16.10 -14.29 -8.27
N ARG A 68 15.86 -13.02 -7.91
CA ARG A 68 16.64 -11.88 -8.44
C ARG A 68 18.12 -11.98 -8.06
N VAL A 69 18.43 -12.36 -6.83
CA VAL A 69 19.82 -12.57 -6.39
C VAL A 69 20.50 -13.67 -7.20
N LYS A 70 19.80 -14.80 -7.44
CA LYS A 70 20.34 -15.92 -8.22
C LYS A 70 20.60 -15.56 -9.69
N ASP A 71 19.68 -14.81 -10.29
CA ASP A 71 19.74 -14.45 -11.70
C ASP A 71 20.63 -13.21 -11.96
N GLY A 72 21.15 -12.57 -10.89
CA GLY A 72 21.89 -11.31 -10.98
C GLY A 72 21.02 -10.14 -11.46
N GLY A 73 19.71 -10.24 -11.27
CA GLY A 73 18.72 -9.23 -11.69
C GLY A 73 18.58 -8.10 -10.67
N VAL A 74 17.94 -7.02 -11.12
CA VAL A 74 17.54 -5.89 -10.26
C VAL A 74 16.10 -6.08 -9.77
N ILE A 75 15.80 -5.50 -8.60
CA ILE A 75 14.45 -5.45 -8.04
C ILE A 75 13.73 -4.26 -8.68
N GLU A 76 12.59 -4.53 -9.32
CA GLU A 76 11.79 -3.53 -10.04
C GLU A 76 10.31 -3.63 -9.67
N ALA A 77 9.53 -2.62 -10.05
CA ALA A 77 8.09 -2.60 -9.85
C ALA A 77 7.43 -3.86 -10.46
N PRO A 78 6.46 -4.49 -9.78
CA PRO A 78 5.74 -3.97 -8.60
C PRO A 78 6.41 -4.25 -7.24
N ALA A 79 7.58 -4.91 -7.19
CA ALA A 79 8.30 -5.13 -5.95
C ALA A 79 8.99 -3.84 -5.45
N CYS A 80 9.20 -3.74 -4.13
CA CYS A 80 9.83 -2.58 -3.52
C CYS A 80 11.35 -2.61 -3.73
N SER A 81 11.87 -1.71 -4.57
CA SER A 81 13.31 -1.49 -4.72
C SER A 81 13.87 -0.66 -3.57
N LEU A 82 15.20 -0.64 -3.39
CA LEU A 82 15.85 0.25 -2.41
C LEU A 82 15.51 1.72 -2.67
N GLY A 83 15.39 2.14 -3.93
CA GLY A 83 15.03 3.51 -4.28
C GLY A 83 13.62 3.88 -3.79
N GLU A 84 12.66 2.97 -3.89
CA GLU A 84 11.29 3.18 -3.38
C GLU A 84 11.26 3.17 -1.84
N ALA A 85 12.08 2.33 -1.20
CA ALA A 85 12.22 2.33 0.25
C ALA A 85 12.75 3.69 0.77
N VAL A 86 13.76 4.26 0.10
CA VAL A 86 14.30 5.59 0.45
C VAL A 86 13.22 6.67 0.37
N LYS A 87 12.46 6.74 -0.73
CA LYS A 87 11.35 7.69 -0.88
C LYS A 87 10.30 7.57 0.24
N THR A 88 10.01 6.35 0.67
CA THR A 88 9.08 6.08 1.78
C THR A 88 9.61 6.64 3.10
N MET A 89 10.92 6.47 3.36
CA MET A 89 11.56 7.01 4.56
C MET A 89 11.60 8.55 4.53
N GLU A 90 11.93 9.15 3.39
CA GLU A 90 11.92 10.61 3.19
C GLU A 90 10.52 11.19 3.46
N LEU A 91 9.45 10.53 2.98
CA LEU A 91 8.08 10.91 3.29
C LEU A 91 7.79 10.84 4.80
N GLY A 92 8.24 9.78 5.47
CA GLY A 92 8.11 9.62 6.92
C GLY A 92 8.79 10.73 7.70
N GLU A 93 10.03 11.08 7.33
CA GLU A 93 10.76 12.20 7.92
C GLU A 93 10.04 13.54 7.70
N ALA A 94 9.50 13.75 6.50
CA ALA A 94 8.78 14.99 6.18
C ALA A 94 7.46 15.11 6.97
N ILE A 95 6.73 14.01 7.18
CA ILE A 95 5.56 13.96 8.07
C ILE A 95 5.95 14.31 9.51
N LEU A 96 7.04 13.72 10.02
CA LEU A 96 7.55 14.00 11.37
C LEU A 96 7.98 15.46 11.55
N ALA A 97 8.54 16.07 10.50
CA ALA A 97 8.91 17.48 10.48
C ALA A 97 7.69 18.44 10.45
N GLY A 98 6.47 17.92 10.34
CA GLY A 98 5.22 18.69 10.42
C GLY A 98 4.71 19.23 9.09
N LEU A 99 4.91 18.47 8.00
CA LEU A 99 4.61 18.84 6.62
C LEU A 99 3.41 19.82 6.44
N ARG A 100 3.72 21.03 5.94
CA ARG A 100 2.79 22.02 5.39
C ARG A 100 3.44 22.85 4.26
N GLU A 101 3.31 22.36 3.03
CA GLU A 101 2.66 22.93 1.82
C GLU A 101 2.30 21.74 0.90
#